data_AF-A0A3M2KM34-F1
#
_entry.id   AF-A0A3M2KM34-F1
#
_cell.length_a   1.000
_cell.length_b   1.000
_cell.length_c   1.000
_cell.angle_alpha   90.00
_cell.angle_beta   90.00
_cell.angle_gamma   90.00
#
_symmetry.space_group_name_H-M   'P 1'
#
loop_
_entity.id
_entity.type
_entity.pdbx_description
1 polymer ?
#
loop_
_entity_poly.entity_id
_entity_poly.type
_entity_poly.pdbx_seq_one_letter_code
_entity_poly.pdbx_strand_id
1 'polypeptide(L)'
;MSVELVLNELSHQTYAPNIYTAREWMTTFRETIQAAVQIGTKQILRTGQIFYQIKLTRDYTIAQWLNDSGVDRDERLYIKTLTTKYPYLENFAPIEGVTPVELMDVYYNDQRAEGFRYAYWMDALAISFLSDSQWDRAIIEGLVLQYMEPESDEITEEMICIPHASKPEHVDTHREWISHRVQDSIHDGTDIWYRREELFPALIFCESVRQQLRQIHSSHPLLRQVKERLQELQRYCDHWDSGPFDPSQSLIKGRPRTESQATLQQYGNFRTFLCPDGHRRIFTWHISLNPGSWRLYFFPLESTRKIIIGYIGPHLPIASEN
;
A
#
# COMPACT_ATOMS: atom_id res chain seq x y z
N MET A 1 9.72 -5.36 -4.04
CA MET A 1 8.58 -5.95 -3.29
C MET A 1 7.74 -4.83 -2.71
N SER A 2 6.43 -4.97 -2.59
CA SER A 2 5.57 -4.00 -1.89
C SER A 2 5.96 -3.91 -0.43
N VAL A 3 5.93 -2.71 0.15
CA VAL A 3 6.30 -2.50 1.56
C VAL A 3 5.27 -3.17 2.48
N GLU A 4 5.76 -3.93 3.46
CA GLU A 4 4.96 -4.52 4.54
C GLU A 4 5.17 -3.75 5.84
N LEU A 5 4.32 -3.99 6.84
CA LEU A 5 4.42 -3.38 8.15
C LEU A 5 4.93 -4.40 9.16
N VAL A 6 5.89 -4.02 10.01
CA VAL A 6 6.43 -4.88 11.07
C VAL A 6 6.31 -4.18 12.41
N LEU A 7 5.70 -4.83 13.39
CA LEU A 7 5.62 -4.30 14.75
C LEU A 7 7.00 -4.33 15.41
N ASN A 8 7.45 -3.18 15.93
CA ASN A 8 8.55 -3.09 16.87
C ASN A 8 8.07 -3.48 18.28
N GLU A 9 8.47 -4.65 18.75
CA GLU A 9 8.11 -5.20 20.05
C GLU A 9 8.69 -4.41 21.23
N LEU A 10 9.80 -3.69 21.04
CA LEU A 10 10.36 -2.86 22.11
C LEU A 10 9.40 -1.73 22.52
N SER A 11 8.49 -1.33 21.62
CA SER A 11 7.51 -0.28 21.89
C SER A 11 6.41 -0.67 22.89
N HIS A 12 6.30 -1.93 23.31
CA HIS A 12 5.33 -2.35 24.33
C HIS A 12 5.98 -2.74 25.67
N GLN A 13 7.24 -2.36 25.90
CA GLN A 13 7.88 -2.54 27.21
C GLN A 13 7.42 -1.48 28.22
N THR A 14 7.01 -0.31 27.75
CA THR A 14 6.43 0.76 28.58
C THR A 14 4.92 0.55 28.73
N TYR A 15 4.45 0.50 29.97
CA TYR A 15 3.01 0.42 30.24
C TYR A 15 2.37 1.80 30.21
N ALA A 16 1.22 1.91 29.56
CA ALA A 16 0.37 3.08 29.70
C ALA A 16 -0.06 3.23 31.17
N PRO A 17 -0.12 4.47 31.69
CA PRO A 17 -0.44 4.73 33.09
C PRO A 17 -1.87 4.32 33.46
N ASN A 18 -2.77 4.23 32.49
CA ASN A 18 -4.16 3.85 32.67
C ASN A 18 -4.77 3.35 31.35
N ILE A 19 -5.99 2.79 31.42
CA ILE A 19 -6.71 2.24 30.26
C ILE A 19 -7.04 3.32 29.23
N TYR A 20 -7.29 4.57 29.66
CA TYR A 20 -7.58 5.66 28.73
C TYR A 20 -6.39 5.94 27.81
N THR A 21 -5.18 6.12 28.37
CA THR A 21 -3.96 6.29 27.58
C THR A 21 -3.64 5.05 26.74
N ALA A 22 -3.90 3.84 27.25
CA ALA A 22 -3.74 2.62 26.46
C ALA A 22 -4.64 2.59 25.21
N ARG A 23 -5.89 3.08 25.34
CA ARG A 23 -6.81 3.19 24.22
C ARG A 23 -6.33 4.24 23.21
N GLU A 24 -5.87 5.40 23.68
CA GLU A 24 -5.28 6.44 22.81
C GLU A 24 -4.09 5.89 22.01
N TRP A 25 -3.17 5.15 22.64
CA TRP A 25 -2.06 4.52 21.93
C TRP A 25 -2.53 3.56 20.84
N MET A 26 -3.56 2.76 21.10
CA MET A 26 -4.14 1.85 20.10
C MET A 26 -4.83 2.59 18.97
N THR A 27 -5.51 3.71 19.26
CA THR A 27 -6.12 4.59 18.26
C THR A 27 -5.04 5.18 17.35
N THR A 28 -3.97 5.78 17.90
CA THR A 28 -2.84 6.30 17.11
C THR A 28 -2.14 5.20 16.31
N PHE A 29 -1.95 4.02 16.91
CA PHE A 29 -1.36 2.87 16.22
C PHE A 29 -2.21 2.43 15.01
N ARG A 30 -3.53 2.34 15.18
CA ARG A 30 -4.48 2.05 14.10
C ARG A 30 -4.39 3.11 12.99
N GLU A 31 -4.41 4.38 13.35
CA GLU A 31 -4.35 5.51 12.40
C GLU A 31 -3.06 5.52 11.61
N THR A 32 -1.94 5.20 12.26
CA THR A 32 -0.62 5.08 11.62
C THR A 32 -0.63 3.97 10.57
N ILE A 33 -1.19 2.80 10.89
CA ILE A 33 -1.32 1.70 9.94
C ILE A 33 -2.27 2.08 8.78
N GLN A 34 -3.39 2.74 9.08
CA GLN A 34 -4.32 3.23 8.06
C GLN A 34 -3.63 4.20 7.09
N ALA A 35 -2.85 5.15 7.61
CA ALA A 35 -2.08 6.09 6.80
C ALA A 35 -1.06 5.35 5.91
N ALA A 36 -0.35 4.35 6.45
CA ALA A 36 0.62 3.57 5.67
C ALA A 36 -0.04 2.77 4.53
N VAL A 37 -1.17 2.13 4.82
CA VAL A 37 -1.93 1.38 3.82
C VAL A 37 -2.49 2.32 2.74
N GLN A 38 -2.96 3.51 3.10
CA GLN A 38 -3.45 4.52 2.16
C GLN A 38 -2.37 4.96 1.16
N ILE A 39 -1.11 5.00 1.57
CA ILE A 39 0.00 5.37 0.67
C ILE A 39 0.64 4.18 -0.06
N GLY A 40 0.14 2.96 0.17
CA GLY A 40 0.43 1.79 -0.65
C GLY A 40 1.17 0.64 0.04
N THR A 41 1.33 0.65 1.37
CA THR A 41 1.80 -0.57 2.06
C THR A 41 0.76 -1.67 2.00
N LYS A 42 1.19 -2.94 2.07
CA LYS A 42 0.25 -4.05 2.22
C LYS A 42 -0.57 -3.89 3.52
N GLN A 43 -1.85 -4.22 3.45
CA GLN A 43 -2.75 -4.27 4.60
C GLN A 43 -2.53 -5.55 5.43
N ILE A 44 -1.31 -5.70 5.96
CA ILE A 44 -0.85 -6.80 6.80
C ILE A 44 0.13 -6.21 7.81
N LEU A 45 0.00 -6.58 9.08
CA LEU A 45 0.96 -6.25 10.13
C LEU A 45 1.67 -7.52 10.60
N ARG A 46 2.99 -7.58 10.42
CA ARG A 46 3.83 -8.65 10.95
C ARG A 46 4.06 -8.43 12.44
N THR A 47 3.88 -9.48 13.22
CA THR A 47 4.01 -9.45 14.68
C THR A 47 4.66 -10.75 15.16
N GLY A 48 5.21 -10.73 16.38
CA GLY A 48 5.61 -11.95 17.08
C GLY A 48 4.41 -12.76 17.56
N GLN A 49 4.65 -14.03 17.93
CA GLN A 49 3.58 -14.98 18.32
C GLN A 49 2.70 -14.50 19.48
N ILE A 50 3.24 -13.65 20.36
CA ILE A 50 2.57 -13.18 21.58
C ILE A 50 1.76 -11.88 21.40
N PHE A 51 1.48 -11.45 20.16
CA PHE A 51 0.82 -10.17 19.90
C PHE A 51 -0.42 -9.90 20.77
N TYR A 52 -1.35 -10.86 20.85
CA TYR A 52 -2.58 -10.69 21.64
C TYR A 52 -2.33 -10.63 23.16
N GLN A 53 -1.18 -11.13 23.63
CA GLN A 53 -0.78 -11.14 25.03
C GLN A 53 -0.02 -9.88 25.44
N ILE A 54 0.35 -9.02 24.48
CA ILE A 54 1.00 -7.74 24.75
C ILE A 54 0.15 -6.95 25.74
N LYS A 55 0.80 -6.51 26.82
CA LYS A 55 0.22 -5.72 27.91
C LYS A 55 0.35 -4.23 27.57
N LEU A 56 -0.78 -3.58 27.35
CA LEU A 56 -0.87 -2.12 27.17
C LEU A 56 -0.80 -1.40 28.52
N THR A 57 -1.42 -1.98 29.55
CA THR A 57 -1.19 -1.64 30.96
C THR A 57 -0.81 -2.92 31.73
N ARG A 58 -0.52 -2.82 33.04
CA ARG A 58 -0.18 -4.00 33.87
C ARG A 58 -1.20 -5.14 33.78
N ASP A 59 -2.49 -4.81 33.68
CA ASP A 59 -3.62 -5.75 33.72
C ASP A 59 -4.56 -5.63 32.50
N TYR A 60 -4.11 -4.96 31.43
CA TYR A 60 -4.89 -4.73 30.22
C TYR A 60 -4.06 -5.07 28.97
N THR A 61 -4.45 -6.11 28.25
CA THR A 61 -3.78 -6.63 27.05
C THR A 61 -4.46 -6.19 25.77
N ILE A 62 -3.79 -6.39 24.63
CA ILE A 62 -4.39 -6.22 23.30
C ILE A 62 -5.62 -7.13 23.13
N ALA A 63 -5.58 -8.39 23.62
CA ALA A 63 -6.75 -9.26 23.59
C ALA A 63 -7.94 -8.67 24.36
N GLN A 64 -7.70 -8.04 25.51
CA GLN A 64 -8.75 -7.37 26.27
C GLN A 64 -9.25 -6.11 25.54
N TRP A 65 -8.35 -5.33 24.93
CA TRP A 65 -8.72 -4.18 24.10
C TRP A 65 -9.62 -4.57 22.92
N LEU A 66 -9.31 -5.67 22.22
CA LEU A 66 -10.12 -6.18 21.11
C LEU A 66 -11.54 -6.62 21.53
N ASN A 67 -11.75 -6.89 22.82
CA ASN A 67 -13.05 -7.29 23.38
C ASN A 67 -13.67 -6.21 24.27
N ASP A 68 -13.07 -5.03 24.34
CA ASP A 68 -13.53 -3.92 25.18
C ASP A 68 -14.75 -3.24 24.56
N SER A 69 -15.86 -3.19 25.31
CA SER A 69 -17.10 -2.54 24.86
C SER A 69 -17.01 -1.01 24.88
N GLY A 70 -16.04 -0.44 25.60
CA GLY A 70 -15.75 0.99 25.61
C GLY A 70 -14.88 1.46 24.46
N VAL A 71 -14.49 0.57 23.55
CA VAL A 71 -13.72 0.88 22.33
C VAL A 71 -14.62 0.68 21.11
N ASP A 72 -14.50 1.60 20.16
CA ASP A 72 -15.26 1.56 18.91
C ASP A 72 -15.12 0.20 18.21
N ARG A 73 -16.23 -0.25 17.61
CA ARG A 73 -16.31 -1.59 17.01
C ARG A 73 -15.46 -1.69 15.75
N ASP A 74 -15.43 -0.65 14.93
CA ASP A 74 -14.73 -0.65 13.65
C ASP A 74 -13.22 -0.57 13.88
N GLU A 75 -12.78 0.16 14.90
CA GLU A 75 -11.38 0.16 15.33
C GLU A 75 -10.89 -1.24 15.70
N ARG A 76 -11.65 -1.95 16.54
CA ARG A 76 -11.32 -3.31 16.98
C ARG A 76 -11.32 -4.28 15.80
N LEU A 77 -12.29 -4.17 14.91
CA LEU A 77 -12.38 -5.02 13.73
C LEU A 77 -11.21 -4.79 12.79
N TYR A 78 -10.80 -3.53 12.58
CA TYR A 78 -9.67 -3.18 11.72
C TYR A 78 -8.38 -3.85 12.20
N ILE A 79 -8.00 -3.68 13.47
CA ILE A 79 -6.79 -4.32 14.03
C ILE A 79 -6.88 -5.85 13.91
N LYS A 80 -8.05 -6.44 14.19
CA LYS A 80 -8.26 -7.88 14.04
C LYS A 80 -8.03 -8.35 12.60
N THR A 81 -8.48 -7.60 11.60
CA THR A 81 -8.27 -7.99 10.19
C THR A 81 -6.80 -7.99 9.78
N LEU A 82 -5.98 -7.07 10.30
CA LEU A 82 -4.56 -6.97 9.99
C LEU A 82 -3.74 -8.17 10.46
N THR A 83 -4.10 -8.75 11.61
CA THR A 83 -3.35 -9.82 12.27
C THR A 83 -3.85 -11.22 11.93
N THR A 84 -5.02 -11.34 11.30
CA THR A 84 -5.56 -12.63 10.82
C THR A 84 -4.83 -13.18 9.59
N LYS A 85 -4.13 -12.32 8.84
CA LYS A 85 -3.33 -12.68 7.66
C LYS A 85 -1.91 -13.07 8.10
N TYR A 86 -1.77 -14.26 8.66
CA TYR A 86 -0.49 -14.97 8.86
C TYR A 86 0.36 -14.91 7.57
N PRO A 87 1.71 -14.87 7.59
CA PRO A 87 2.57 -15.40 8.66
C PRO A 87 3.05 -14.45 9.77
N TYR A 88 3.30 -15.04 10.95
CA TYR A 88 4.24 -14.53 11.96
C TYR A 88 5.65 -14.42 11.38
N LEU A 89 6.51 -13.67 12.06
CA LEU A 89 7.89 -13.44 11.68
C LEU A 89 8.69 -14.73 11.34
N GLU A 90 8.27 -15.89 11.85
CA GLU A 90 9.03 -17.15 11.80
C GLU A 90 8.82 -18.02 10.54
N ASN A 91 8.00 -17.62 9.55
CA ASN A 91 7.64 -18.50 8.42
C ASN A 91 8.10 -18.01 7.05
N PHE A 92 9.24 -17.34 6.96
CA PHE A 92 9.75 -16.88 5.66
C PHE A 92 10.62 -17.94 4.98
N ALA A 93 10.41 -18.11 3.67
CA ALA A 93 11.34 -18.85 2.84
C ALA A 93 12.62 -18.01 2.62
N PRO A 94 13.79 -18.65 2.48
CA PRO A 94 15.02 -17.96 2.13
C PRO A 94 14.84 -17.13 0.86
N ILE A 95 15.35 -15.90 0.87
CA ILE A 95 15.38 -15.03 -0.32
C ILE A 95 16.72 -15.29 -1.00
N GLU A 96 16.71 -15.73 -2.27
CA GLU A 96 17.93 -15.92 -3.05
C GLU A 96 18.76 -14.64 -3.10
N GLY A 97 20.05 -14.73 -2.78
CA GLY A 97 20.99 -13.60 -2.79
C GLY A 97 20.90 -12.66 -1.57
N VAL A 98 20.09 -12.99 -0.57
CA VAL A 98 20.02 -12.25 0.71
C VAL A 98 20.46 -13.18 1.84
N THR A 99 21.28 -12.67 2.76
CA THR A 99 21.65 -13.40 3.97
C THR A 99 20.39 -13.89 4.70
N PRO A 100 20.28 -15.18 5.05
CA PRO A 100 19.15 -15.69 5.82
C PRO A 100 18.93 -14.90 7.10
N VAL A 101 17.66 -14.66 7.45
CA VAL A 101 17.30 -13.86 8.63
C VAL A 101 17.77 -14.50 9.94
N GLU A 102 17.98 -15.82 9.94
CA GLU A 102 18.49 -16.59 11.06
C GLU A 102 19.98 -16.35 11.34
N LEU A 103 20.71 -15.79 10.36
CA LEU A 103 22.14 -15.48 10.48
C LEU A 103 22.40 -14.00 10.80
N MET A 104 21.35 -13.25 11.14
CA MET A 104 21.43 -11.86 11.53
C MET A 104 20.76 -11.62 12.88
N ASP A 105 21.24 -10.61 13.59
CA ASP A 105 20.63 -10.05 14.76
C ASP A 105 20.67 -8.53 14.68
N VAL A 106 19.63 -7.89 15.21
CA VAL A 106 19.58 -6.44 15.30
C VAL A 106 19.40 -6.06 16.76
N TYR A 107 20.16 -5.07 17.22
CA TYR A 107 20.11 -4.57 18.58
C TYR A 107 19.78 -3.08 18.58
N TYR A 108 19.00 -2.66 19.57
CA TYR A 108 18.71 -1.27 19.87
C TYR A 108 18.99 -1.03 21.36
N ASN A 109 19.92 -0.13 21.68
CA ASN A 109 20.36 0.13 23.06
C ASN A 109 20.69 -1.17 23.84
N ASP A 110 21.53 -2.03 23.24
CA ASP A 110 21.97 -3.34 23.78
C ASP A 110 20.84 -4.38 23.99
N GLN A 111 19.62 -4.09 23.53
CA GLN A 111 18.51 -5.05 23.54
C GLN A 111 18.31 -5.63 22.14
N ARG A 112 18.18 -6.96 22.06
CA ARG A 112 17.82 -7.64 20.81
C ARG A 112 16.44 -7.17 20.36
N ALA A 113 16.34 -6.81 19.09
CA ALA A 113 15.16 -6.19 18.49
C ALA A 113 14.72 -7.00 17.25
N GLU A 114 13.83 -7.97 17.49
CA GLU A 114 13.30 -8.89 16.49
C GLU A 114 12.50 -8.15 15.41
N GLY A 115 11.61 -7.24 15.80
CA GLY A 115 10.81 -6.45 14.87
C GLY A 115 11.69 -5.62 13.94
N PHE A 116 12.78 -5.04 14.45
CA PHE A 116 13.74 -4.32 13.63
C PHE A 116 14.57 -5.25 12.74
N ARG A 117 14.96 -6.44 13.22
CA ARG A 117 15.62 -7.46 12.38
C ARG A 117 14.79 -7.78 11.14
N TYR A 118 13.51 -8.08 11.32
CA TYR A 118 12.63 -8.39 10.19
C TYR A 118 12.27 -7.16 9.35
N ALA A 119 12.12 -5.98 9.96
CA ALA A 119 11.92 -4.75 9.20
C ALA A 119 13.10 -4.49 8.25
N TYR A 120 14.33 -4.68 8.72
CA TYR A 120 15.54 -4.60 7.90
C TYR A 120 15.56 -5.67 6.80
N TRP A 121 15.40 -6.94 7.18
CA TRP A 121 15.47 -8.07 6.24
C TRP A 121 14.43 -8.00 5.11
N MET A 122 13.22 -7.51 5.42
CA MET A 122 12.13 -7.36 4.45
C MET A 122 12.15 -6.03 3.69
N ASP A 123 13.02 -5.08 4.08
CA ASP A 123 12.95 -3.68 3.67
C ASP A 123 11.52 -3.12 3.84
N ALA A 124 11.03 -3.24 5.08
CA ALA A 124 9.66 -2.98 5.52
C ALA A 124 9.60 -1.76 6.46
N LEU A 125 8.39 -1.20 6.63
CA LEU A 125 8.16 -0.09 7.54
C LEU A 125 7.94 -0.63 8.96
N ALA A 126 8.84 -0.28 9.89
CA ALA A 126 8.66 -0.60 11.30
C ALA A 126 7.58 0.29 11.93
N ILE A 127 6.66 -0.30 12.69
CA ILE A 127 5.58 0.42 13.37
C ILE A 127 5.70 0.21 14.88
N SER A 128 5.65 1.29 15.66
CA SER A 128 5.64 1.25 17.12
C SER A 128 4.35 1.79 17.72
N PHE A 129 4.03 1.39 18.95
CA PHE A 129 3.18 2.21 19.80
C PHE A 129 3.90 3.52 20.13
N LEU A 130 3.16 4.64 20.18
CA LEU A 130 3.68 5.92 20.69
C LEU A 130 3.73 5.92 22.22
N SER A 131 4.40 4.92 22.79
CA SER A 131 4.45 4.64 24.23
C SER A 131 5.53 5.40 24.96
N ASP A 132 6.55 5.85 24.23
CA ASP A 132 7.71 6.59 24.72
C ASP A 132 8.20 7.55 23.63
N SER A 133 8.75 8.68 24.06
CA SER A 133 9.37 9.70 23.18
C SER A 133 10.46 9.15 22.25
N GLN A 134 11.14 8.06 22.63
CA GLN A 134 12.14 7.43 21.75
C GLN A 134 11.51 6.89 20.46
N TRP A 135 10.23 6.53 20.48
CA TRP A 135 9.49 6.08 19.30
C TRP A 135 8.87 7.24 18.52
N ASP A 136 8.92 8.48 19.02
CA ASP A 136 8.37 9.65 18.32
C ASP A 136 9.32 10.17 17.24
N ARG A 137 9.65 9.31 16.26
CA ARG A 137 10.52 9.63 15.12
C ARG A 137 10.16 8.81 13.89
N ALA A 138 10.45 9.35 12.71
CA ALA A 138 10.19 8.67 11.44
C ALA A 138 11.29 7.69 11.01
N ILE A 139 12.47 7.74 11.63
CA ILE A 139 13.59 6.84 11.35
C ILE A 139 14.17 6.40 12.70
N ILE A 140 14.38 5.11 12.89
CA ILE A 140 15.15 4.60 14.01
C ILE A 140 16.60 4.51 13.57
N GLU A 141 17.45 5.28 14.23
CA GLU A 141 18.89 5.30 14.04
C GLU A 141 19.58 4.60 15.22
N GLY A 142 20.86 4.27 15.05
CA GLY A 142 21.64 3.71 16.15
C GLY A 142 21.38 2.22 16.39
N LEU A 143 20.82 1.52 15.40
CA LEU A 143 20.64 0.07 15.45
C LEU A 143 21.95 -0.62 15.07
N VAL A 144 22.31 -1.66 15.81
CA VAL A 144 23.49 -2.49 15.52
C VAL A 144 23.00 -3.75 14.82
N LEU A 145 23.33 -3.91 13.55
CA LEU A 145 23.17 -5.16 12.81
C LEU A 145 24.41 -6.02 13.05
N GLN A 146 24.21 -7.23 13.54
CA GLN A 146 25.23 -8.27 13.60
C GLN A 146 24.86 -9.35 12.59
N TYR A 147 25.81 -9.79 11.76
CA TYR A 147 25.60 -10.92 10.87
C TYR A 147 26.89 -11.72 10.68
N MET A 148 26.74 -13.01 10.36
CA MET A 148 27.89 -13.86 10.03
C MET A 148 28.21 -13.77 8.54
N GLU A 149 29.48 -13.51 8.22
CA GLU A 149 29.93 -13.53 6.82
C GLU A 149 30.01 -14.98 6.29
N PRO A 150 29.43 -15.27 5.12
CA PRO A 150 29.38 -16.65 4.60
C PRO A 150 30.74 -17.30 4.37
N GLU A 151 31.79 -16.49 4.21
CA GLU A 151 33.12 -16.94 3.75
C GLU A 151 34.15 -17.06 4.87
N SER A 152 33.94 -16.44 6.03
CA SER A 152 34.96 -16.32 7.10
C SER A 152 34.52 -16.81 8.48
N ASP A 153 33.24 -17.14 8.70
CA ASP A 153 32.66 -17.40 10.03
C ASP A 153 32.89 -16.24 11.04
N GLU A 154 33.30 -15.06 10.58
CA GLU A 154 33.46 -13.87 11.40
C GLU A 154 32.12 -13.15 11.57
N ILE A 155 31.91 -12.57 12.77
CA ILE A 155 30.76 -11.73 13.05
C ILE A 155 31.12 -10.30 12.67
N THR A 156 30.37 -9.74 11.73
CA THR A 156 30.48 -8.35 11.32
C THR A 156 29.38 -7.53 11.99
N GLU A 157 29.72 -6.30 12.40
CA GLU A 157 28.77 -5.34 12.97
C GLU A 157 28.65 -4.10 12.09
N GLU A 158 27.43 -3.65 11.86
CA GLU A 158 27.13 -2.43 11.10
C GLU A 158 26.09 -1.58 11.84
N MET A 159 26.28 -0.25 11.81
CA MET A 159 25.25 0.69 12.26
C MET A 159 24.25 0.93 11.14
N ILE A 160 22.99 0.58 11.36
CA ILE A 160 21.92 0.73 10.37
C ILE A 160 20.84 1.70 10.85
N CYS A 161 20.04 2.17 9.89
CA CYS A 161 18.84 2.97 10.12
C CYS A 161 17.63 2.27 9.49
N ILE A 162 16.47 2.31 10.15
CA ILE A 162 15.25 1.64 9.67
C ILE A 162 14.11 2.67 9.52
N PRO A 163 13.39 2.70 8.39
CA PRO A 163 12.16 3.45 8.23
C PRO A 163 11.13 3.06 9.30
N HIS A 164 10.57 4.07 9.96
CA HIS A 164 9.72 3.85 11.13
C HIS A 164 8.53 4.80 11.19
N ALA A 165 7.44 4.37 11.82
CA ALA A 165 6.33 5.24 12.19
C ALA A 165 5.67 4.81 13.52
N SER A 166 5.18 5.79 14.24
CA SER A 166 4.43 5.62 15.52
C SER A 166 3.19 6.51 15.58
N LYS A 167 3.06 7.42 14.61
CA LYS A 167 1.94 8.31 14.38
C LYS A 167 1.82 8.57 12.86
N PRO A 168 0.64 8.98 12.35
CA PRO A 168 0.41 9.19 10.92
C PRO A 168 1.42 10.13 10.25
N GLU A 169 1.88 11.17 10.95
CA GLU A 169 2.80 12.18 10.39
C GLU A 169 4.16 11.57 10.01
N HIS A 170 4.59 10.50 10.68
CA HIS A 170 5.82 9.78 10.31
C HIS A 170 5.66 8.99 9.00
N VAL A 171 4.44 8.60 8.65
CA VAL A 171 4.20 7.87 7.40
C VAL A 171 4.42 8.78 6.19
N ASP A 172 4.07 10.06 6.31
CA ASP A 172 4.21 11.02 5.22
C ASP A 172 5.66 11.20 4.76
N THR A 173 6.63 11.08 5.66
CA THR A 173 8.06 11.18 5.31
C THR A 173 8.50 10.02 4.41
N HIS A 174 7.78 8.90 4.43
CA HIS A 174 8.09 7.67 3.70
C HIS A 174 7.31 7.53 2.39
N ARG A 175 6.47 8.52 2.05
CA ARG A 175 5.55 8.48 0.91
C ARG A 175 6.24 8.18 -0.42
N GLU A 176 7.36 8.86 -0.69
CA GLU A 176 8.11 8.66 -1.92
C GLU A 176 8.73 7.26 -1.97
N TRP A 177 9.39 6.83 -0.90
CA TRP A 177 9.99 5.49 -0.78
C TRP A 177 8.95 4.37 -0.96
N ILE A 178 7.80 4.44 -0.27
CA ILE A 178 6.73 3.46 -0.39
C ILE A 178 6.16 3.45 -1.81
N SER A 179 5.88 4.63 -2.39
CA SER A 179 5.37 4.74 -3.75
C SER A 179 6.34 4.11 -4.76
N HIS A 180 7.64 4.38 -4.64
CA HIS A 180 8.66 3.77 -5.51
C HIS A 180 8.68 2.25 -5.38
N ARG A 181 8.68 1.72 -4.16
CA ARG A 181 8.67 0.26 -3.91
C ARG A 181 7.43 -0.43 -4.46
N VAL A 182 6.25 0.20 -4.36
CA VAL A 182 5.02 -0.30 -4.98
C VAL A 182 5.17 -0.35 -6.49
N GLN A 183 5.67 0.72 -7.12
CA GLN A 183 5.88 0.80 -8.57
C GLN A 183 6.88 -0.25 -9.09
N ASP A 184 7.96 -0.47 -8.35
CA ASP A 184 8.99 -1.47 -8.67
C ASP A 184 8.47 -2.90 -8.48
N SER A 185 7.49 -3.10 -7.58
CA SER A 185 6.89 -4.42 -7.36
C SER A 185 5.96 -4.90 -8.48
N ILE A 186 5.60 -4.02 -9.43
CA ILE A 186 4.72 -4.35 -10.55
C ILE A 186 5.61 -4.69 -11.74
N HIS A 187 5.75 -5.96 -12.10
CA HIS A 187 6.69 -6.35 -13.17
C HIS A 187 6.06 -6.28 -14.55
N ASP A 188 4.74 -6.47 -14.66
CA ASP A 188 4.00 -6.46 -15.92
C ASP A 188 2.52 -6.13 -15.71
N GLY A 189 1.71 -6.19 -16.78
CA GLY A 189 0.27 -5.98 -16.68
C GLY A 189 -0.49 -7.15 -16.03
N THR A 190 0.10 -8.35 -15.96
CA THR A 190 -0.47 -9.48 -15.23
C THR A 190 -0.47 -9.20 -13.72
N ASP A 191 0.61 -8.63 -13.20
CA ASP A 191 0.70 -8.13 -11.83
C ASP A 191 -0.37 -7.07 -11.56
N ILE A 192 -0.52 -6.09 -12.47
CA ILE A 192 -1.57 -5.06 -12.36
C ILE A 192 -2.94 -5.74 -12.27
N TRP A 193 -3.26 -6.68 -13.16
CA TRP A 193 -4.57 -7.32 -13.17
C TRP A 193 -4.86 -8.08 -11.88
N TYR A 194 -3.96 -8.96 -11.43
CA TYR A 194 -4.24 -9.80 -10.26
C TYR A 194 -4.18 -9.03 -8.95
N ARG A 195 -3.36 -7.96 -8.87
CA ARG A 195 -3.22 -7.14 -7.67
C ARG A 195 -4.01 -5.82 -7.73
N ARG A 196 -4.88 -5.62 -8.73
CA ARG A 196 -5.60 -4.35 -8.95
C ARG A 196 -6.35 -3.81 -7.72
N GLU A 197 -6.95 -4.70 -6.92
CA GLU A 197 -7.69 -4.30 -5.70
C GLU A 197 -6.76 -3.87 -4.56
N GLU A 198 -5.56 -4.45 -4.50
CA GLU A 198 -4.49 -4.06 -3.56
C GLU A 198 -3.83 -2.75 -4.01
N LEU A 199 -3.48 -2.64 -5.29
CA LEU A 199 -2.73 -1.52 -5.87
C LEU A 199 -3.58 -0.27 -6.08
N PHE A 200 -4.86 -0.46 -6.43
CA PHE A 200 -5.76 0.60 -6.86
C PHE A 200 -7.19 0.41 -6.30
N PRO A 201 -7.39 0.46 -4.98
CA PRO A 201 -8.66 0.13 -4.32
C PRO A 201 -9.85 1.05 -4.70
N ALA A 202 -9.56 2.25 -5.23
CA ALA A 202 -10.58 3.16 -5.74
C ALA A 202 -10.82 3.03 -7.26
N LEU A 203 -10.10 2.13 -7.94
CA LEU A 203 -10.29 1.82 -9.35
C LEU A 203 -10.99 0.47 -9.53
N ILE A 204 -12.03 0.46 -10.34
CA ILE A 204 -12.82 -0.74 -10.66
C ILE A 204 -12.52 -1.14 -12.10
N PHE A 205 -12.03 -2.35 -12.34
CA PHE A 205 -11.65 -2.76 -13.69
C PHE A 205 -12.76 -3.62 -14.35
N CYS A 206 -13.15 -3.28 -15.57
CA CYS A 206 -13.98 -4.14 -16.40
C CYS A 206 -13.20 -5.39 -16.83
N GLU A 207 -13.88 -6.54 -17.01
CA GLU A 207 -13.23 -7.79 -17.43
C GLU A 207 -12.54 -7.66 -18.81
N SER A 208 -13.03 -6.77 -19.68
CA SER A 208 -12.39 -6.44 -20.96
C SER A 208 -10.93 -6.00 -20.82
N VAL A 209 -10.57 -5.40 -19.69
CA VAL A 209 -9.21 -4.88 -19.43
C VAL A 209 -8.22 -6.00 -19.12
N ARG A 210 -8.69 -7.19 -18.70
CA ARG A 210 -7.83 -8.33 -18.35
C ARG A 210 -6.90 -8.73 -19.48
N GLN A 211 -7.47 -8.97 -20.66
CA GLN A 211 -6.69 -9.44 -21.80
C GLN A 211 -5.75 -8.35 -22.32
N GLN A 212 -6.16 -7.09 -22.20
CA GLN A 212 -5.37 -5.93 -22.59
C GLN A 212 -4.12 -5.77 -21.71
N LEU A 213 -4.28 -5.85 -20.39
CA LEU A 213 -3.16 -5.80 -19.47
C LEU A 213 -2.19 -6.99 -19.64
N ARG A 214 -2.71 -8.20 -19.91
CA ARG A 214 -1.87 -9.38 -20.17
C ARG A 214 -0.93 -9.22 -21.38
N GLN A 215 -1.24 -8.33 -22.32
CA GLN A 215 -0.37 -8.04 -23.47
C GLN A 215 0.81 -7.12 -23.10
N ILE A 216 0.74 -6.46 -21.94
CA ILE A 216 1.78 -5.56 -21.44
C ILE A 216 2.77 -6.37 -20.61
N HIS A 217 3.74 -7.00 -21.27
CA HIS A 217 4.84 -7.72 -20.60
C HIS A 217 5.84 -6.74 -19.96
N SER A 218 6.81 -7.27 -19.19
CA SER A 218 7.75 -6.46 -18.39
C SER A 218 8.58 -5.46 -19.18
N SER A 219 9.02 -5.84 -20.38
CA SER A 219 9.75 -4.97 -21.31
C SER A 219 8.85 -4.11 -22.21
N HIS A 220 7.53 -4.15 -22.03
CA HIS A 220 6.61 -3.40 -22.90
C HIS A 220 6.78 -1.89 -22.67
N PRO A 221 7.02 -1.08 -23.71
CA PRO A 221 7.41 0.33 -23.57
C PRO A 221 6.36 1.22 -22.88
N LEU A 222 5.09 0.79 -22.90
CA LEU A 222 3.98 1.48 -22.26
C LEU A 222 3.69 1.06 -20.81
N LEU A 223 4.39 0.05 -20.28
CA LEU A 223 4.13 -0.44 -18.92
C LEU A 223 4.24 0.69 -17.90
N ARG A 224 5.32 1.48 -17.98
CA ARG A 224 5.54 2.63 -17.09
C ARG A 224 4.38 3.63 -17.16
N GLN A 225 3.94 3.99 -18.36
CA GLN A 225 2.85 4.95 -18.56
C GLN A 225 1.54 4.43 -18.00
N VAL A 226 1.23 3.15 -18.17
CA VAL A 226 0.02 2.53 -17.63
C VAL A 226 0.04 2.59 -16.10
N LYS A 227 1.16 2.20 -15.47
CA LYS A 227 1.31 2.30 -14.01
C LYS A 227 1.13 3.73 -13.51
N GLU A 228 1.80 4.69 -14.15
CA GLU A 228 1.71 6.12 -13.79
C GLU A 228 0.27 6.63 -13.89
N ARG A 229 -0.44 6.34 -14.99
CA ARG A 229 -1.82 6.81 -15.19
C ARG A 229 -2.80 6.20 -14.19
N LEU A 230 -2.67 4.92 -13.90
CA LEU A 230 -3.50 4.26 -12.89
C LEU A 230 -3.22 4.85 -11.51
N GLN A 231 -1.95 5.10 -11.17
CA GLN A 231 -1.59 5.72 -9.89
C GLN A 231 -2.12 7.16 -9.79
N GLU A 232 -2.07 7.94 -10.86
CA GLU A 232 -2.65 9.30 -10.89
C GLU A 232 -4.17 9.28 -10.69
N LEU A 233 -4.89 8.35 -11.32
CA LEU A 233 -6.34 8.18 -11.12
C LEU A 233 -6.68 7.71 -9.71
N GLN A 234 -5.88 6.80 -9.13
CA GLN A 234 -6.03 6.38 -7.73
C GLN A 234 -5.87 7.56 -6.78
N ARG A 235 -4.77 8.32 -6.90
CA ARG A 235 -4.53 9.51 -6.08
C ARG A 235 -5.63 10.55 -6.22
N TYR A 236 -6.21 10.70 -7.41
CA TYR A 236 -7.35 11.58 -7.61
C TYR A 236 -8.54 11.12 -6.76
N CYS A 237 -8.90 9.84 -6.80
CA CYS A 237 -9.99 9.30 -5.98
C CYS A 237 -9.72 9.46 -4.47
N ASP A 238 -8.46 9.34 -4.03
CA ASP A 238 -8.09 9.51 -2.61
C ASP A 238 -8.39 10.91 -2.08
N HIS A 239 -8.43 11.93 -2.95
CA HIS A 239 -8.72 13.33 -2.62
C HIS A 239 -10.07 13.79 -3.18
N TRP A 240 -10.90 12.86 -3.67
CA TRP A 240 -12.19 13.21 -4.26
C TRP A 240 -13.26 13.39 -3.19
N ASP A 241 -13.31 14.59 -2.61
CA ASP A 241 -14.18 14.89 -1.46
C ASP A 241 -15.65 15.08 -1.83
N SER A 242 -15.94 15.78 -2.94
CA SER A 242 -17.31 16.08 -3.36
C SER A 242 -17.40 16.49 -4.82
N GLY A 243 -18.63 16.53 -5.35
CA GLY A 243 -18.90 17.01 -6.69
C GLY A 243 -18.57 16.02 -7.81
N PRO A 244 -18.80 16.42 -9.07
CA PRO A 244 -18.51 15.60 -10.24
C PRO A 244 -16.99 15.47 -10.46
N PHE A 245 -16.59 14.55 -11.34
CA PHE A 245 -15.20 14.45 -11.76
C PHE A 245 -14.72 15.74 -12.42
N ASP A 246 -13.68 16.34 -11.85
CA ASP A 246 -13.09 17.58 -12.31
C ASP A 246 -11.66 17.33 -12.82
N PRO A 247 -11.44 17.33 -14.15
CA PRO A 247 -10.10 17.14 -14.71
C PRO A 247 -9.14 18.29 -14.39
N SER A 248 -9.64 19.48 -14.00
CA SER A 248 -8.83 20.65 -13.69
C SER A 248 -8.22 20.62 -12.28
N GLN A 249 -8.89 19.96 -11.34
CA GLN A 249 -8.37 19.68 -10.00
C GLN A 249 -7.37 18.52 -10.00
N SER A 250 -7.33 17.75 -11.09
CA SER A 250 -6.52 16.55 -11.20
C SER A 250 -5.11 16.89 -11.72
N LEU A 251 -4.05 16.61 -10.95
CA LEU A 251 -2.65 16.64 -11.42
C LEU A 251 -2.32 15.47 -12.38
N ILE A 252 -3.32 14.97 -13.12
CA ILE A 252 -3.20 13.82 -14.02
C ILE A 252 -2.50 14.30 -15.29
N LYS A 253 -1.20 13.96 -15.44
CA LYS A 253 -0.39 14.43 -16.58
C LYS A 253 -0.91 13.92 -17.94
N GLY A 254 -1.81 12.94 -17.93
CA GLY A 254 -2.41 12.28 -19.09
C GLY A 254 -3.46 13.11 -19.80
N ARG A 255 -3.78 14.29 -19.24
CA ARG A 255 -4.76 15.28 -19.73
C ARG A 255 -6.11 14.63 -20.03
N PRO A 256 -6.87 14.30 -18.96
CA PRO A 256 -8.20 13.72 -19.10
C PRO A 256 -9.09 14.61 -19.96
N ARG A 257 -9.77 14.00 -20.92
CA ARG A 257 -10.69 14.68 -21.83
C ARG A 257 -11.78 13.74 -22.27
N THR A 258 -12.90 14.29 -22.72
CA THR A 258 -14.01 13.51 -23.26
C THR A 258 -13.89 13.34 -24.76
N GLU A 259 -14.43 12.25 -25.28
CA GLU A 259 -14.67 12.07 -26.71
C GLU A 259 -15.63 13.12 -27.28
N SER A 260 -15.48 13.43 -28.57
CA SER A 260 -16.36 14.37 -29.26
C SER A 260 -17.74 13.74 -29.50
N GLN A 261 -18.77 14.58 -29.59
CA GLN A 261 -20.14 14.12 -29.85
C GLN A 261 -20.24 13.36 -31.18
N ALA A 262 -19.53 13.81 -32.23
CA ALA A 262 -19.47 13.13 -33.52
C ALA A 262 -18.87 11.72 -33.41
N THR A 263 -17.75 11.57 -32.69
CA THR A 263 -17.14 10.26 -32.43
C THR A 263 -18.09 9.35 -31.65
N LEU A 264 -18.79 9.86 -30.64
CA LEU A 264 -19.72 9.06 -29.85
C LEU A 264 -20.94 8.60 -30.66
N GLN A 265 -21.46 9.43 -31.57
CA GLN A 265 -22.56 9.05 -32.45
C GLN A 265 -22.17 7.93 -33.42
N GLN A 266 -20.96 8.01 -34.01
CA GLN A 266 -20.51 7.05 -35.02
C GLN A 266 -19.85 5.79 -34.43
N TYR A 267 -19.10 5.94 -33.34
CA TYR A 267 -18.22 4.91 -32.78
C TYR A 267 -18.44 4.68 -31.26
N GLY A 268 -19.57 5.12 -30.70
CA GLY A 268 -19.90 4.96 -29.28
C GLY A 268 -19.93 3.50 -28.81
N ASN A 269 -20.27 2.56 -29.69
CA ASN A 269 -20.28 1.12 -29.37
C ASN A 269 -18.88 0.60 -28.98
N PHE A 270 -17.80 1.12 -29.57
CA PHE A 270 -16.42 0.75 -29.21
C PHE A 270 -16.00 1.25 -27.83
N ARG A 271 -16.72 2.24 -27.29
CA ARG A 271 -16.50 2.82 -25.96
C ARG A 271 -17.54 2.36 -24.95
N THR A 272 -18.35 1.35 -25.30
CA THR A 272 -19.39 0.81 -24.43
C THR A 272 -18.92 -0.50 -23.81
N PHE A 273 -18.67 -0.50 -22.51
CA PHE A 273 -18.13 -1.65 -21.78
C PHE A 273 -19.14 -2.17 -20.75
N LEU A 274 -19.16 -3.49 -20.56
CA LEU A 274 -19.89 -4.14 -19.47
C LEU A 274 -19.10 -3.94 -18.18
N CYS A 275 -19.70 -3.22 -17.23
CA CYS A 275 -19.11 -2.95 -15.93
C CYS A 275 -19.35 -4.12 -14.95
N PRO A 276 -18.56 -4.26 -13.88
CA PRO A 276 -18.72 -5.34 -12.90
C PRO A 276 -20.08 -5.39 -12.19
N ASP A 277 -20.83 -4.29 -12.20
CA ASP A 277 -22.20 -4.23 -11.66
C ASP A 277 -23.28 -4.71 -12.66
N GLY A 278 -22.87 -5.24 -13.82
CA GLY A 278 -23.78 -5.77 -14.85
C GLY A 278 -24.32 -4.73 -15.81
N HIS A 279 -24.05 -3.44 -15.61
CA HIS A 279 -24.52 -2.38 -16.51
C HIS A 279 -23.52 -2.09 -17.63
N ARG A 280 -24.04 -1.89 -18.86
CA ARG A 280 -23.25 -1.34 -19.97
C ARG A 280 -23.24 0.18 -19.88
N ARG A 281 -22.05 0.77 -19.90
CA ARG A 281 -21.85 2.23 -19.87
C ARG A 281 -20.99 2.68 -21.04
N ILE A 282 -21.24 3.89 -21.52
CA ILE A 282 -20.40 4.56 -22.51
C ILE A 282 -19.30 5.32 -21.75
N PHE A 283 -18.05 5.01 -22.05
CA PHE A 283 -16.88 5.60 -21.42
C PHE A 283 -16.42 6.75 -22.30
N THR A 284 -16.79 7.98 -21.92
CA THR A 284 -16.46 9.19 -22.68
C THR A 284 -15.10 9.76 -22.29
N TRP A 285 -14.68 9.59 -21.04
CA TRP A 285 -13.41 10.09 -20.55
C TRP A 285 -12.25 9.18 -20.95
N HIS A 286 -11.17 9.81 -21.38
CA HIS A 286 -9.90 9.14 -21.67
C HIS A 286 -8.69 9.98 -21.33
N ILE A 287 -7.58 9.28 -21.08
CA ILE A 287 -6.23 9.86 -20.94
C ILE A 287 -5.28 9.25 -21.98
N SER A 288 -4.29 10.04 -22.38
CA SER A 288 -3.26 9.58 -23.30
C SER A 288 -2.20 8.75 -22.58
N LEU A 289 -1.77 7.65 -23.21
CA LEU A 289 -0.61 6.85 -22.80
C LEU A 289 0.50 7.11 -23.84
N ASN A 290 1.46 7.97 -23.50
CA ASN A 290 2.52 8.42 -24.40
C ASN A 290 3.90 7.90 -23.95
N PRO A 291 4.73 7.35 -24.86
CA PRO A 291 4.57 7.33 -26.32
C PRO A 291 3.73 6.14 -26.82
N GLY A 292 2.97 6.29 -27.92
CA GLY A 292 2.35 5.14 -28.60
C GLY A 292 0.88 5.27 -29.01
N SER A 293 0.27 6.46 -28.92
CA SER A 293 -1.15 6.68 -29.27
C SER A 293 -2.14 5.78 -28.53
N TRP A 294 -1.74 5.22 -27.40
CA TRP A 294 -2.63 4.43 -26.56
C TRP A 294 -3.54 5.35 -25.74
N ARG A 295 -4.67 4.78 -25.31
CA ARG A 295 -5.69 5.42 -24.49
C ARG A 295 -6.06 4.51 -23.34
N LEU A 296 -6.27 5.15 -22.19
CA LEU A 296 -7.01 4.55 -21.09
C LEU A 296 -8.37 5.24 -21.03
N TYR A 297 -9.45 4.48 -21.22
CA TYR A 297 -10.82 4.98 -21.07
C TYR A 297 -11.36 4.64 -19.70
N PHE A 298 -12.02 5.60 -19.07
CA PHE A 298 -12.56 5.47 -17.74
C PHE A 298 -13.93 6.13 -17.58
N PHE A 299 -14.64 5.76 -16.52
CA PHE A 299 -15.95 6.28 -16.17
C PHE A 299 -15.95 6.66 -14.67
N PRO A 300 -16.04 7.94 -14.32
CA PRO A 300 -16.15 8.36 -12.94
C PRO A 300 -17.50 7.97 -12.33
N LEU A 301 -17.48 7.28 -11.20
CA LEU A 301 -18.66 6.84 -10.45
C LEU A 301 -18.81 7.71 -9.20
N GLU A 302 -19.43 8.88 -9.38
CA GLU A 302 -19.55 9.95 -8.37
C GLU A 302 -20.18 9.48 -7.06
N SER A 303 -21.17 8.59 -7.13
CA SER A 303 -21.88 8.05 -5.96
C SER A 303 -20.99 7.29 -4.99
N THR A 304 -19.88 6.73 -5.48
CA THR A 304 -18.92 5.96 -4.67
C THR A 304 -17.52 6.57 -4.68
N ARG A 305 -17.32 7.69 -5.40
CA ARG A 305 -16.02 8.36 -5.60
C ARG A 305 -14.94 7.40 -6.13
N LYS A 306 -15.37 6.48 -6.99
CA LYS A 306 -14.50 5.50 -7.66
C LYS A 306 -14.44 5.78 -9.14
N ILE A 307 -13.44 5.23 -9.80
CA ILE A 307 -13.33 5.31 -11.25
C ILE A 307 -13.35 3.90 -11.83
N ILE A 308 -14.22 3.66 -12.81
CA ILE A 308 -14.28 2.41 -13.55
C ILE A 308 -13.32 2.51 -14.75
N ILE A 309 -12.47 1.51 -14.98
CA ILE A 309 -11.54 1.40 -16.10
C ILE A 309 -12.13 0.42 -17.12
N GLY A 310 -12.44 0.93 -18.31
CA GLY A 310 -13.11 0.15 -19.37
C GLY A 310 -12.15 -0.40 -20.42
N TYR A 311 -11.05 0.32 -20.68
CA TYR A 311 -10.12 0.01 -21.76
C TYR A 311 -8.73 0.58 -21.49
N ILE A 312 -7.69 -0.18 -21.80
CA ILE A 312 -6.28 0.23 -21.84
C ILE A 312 -5.68 -0.37 -23.12
N GLY A 313 -5.38 0.45 -24.12
CA GLY A 313 -4.94 -0.11 -25.41
C GLY A 313 -4.66 0.96 -26.45
N PRO A 314 -4.40 0.56 -27.71
CA PRO A 314 -4.29 1.46 -28.85
C PRO A 314 -5.48 2.42 -28.99
N HIS A 315 -5.29 3.49 -29.74
CA HIS A 315 -6.37 4.42 -30.05
C HIS A 315 -7.56 3.68 -30.69
N LEU A 316 -8.77 3.94 -30.19
CA LEU A 316 -10.00 3.43 -30.81
C LEU A 316 -10.42 4.35 -31.97
N PRO A 317 -11.07 3.82 -33.03
CA PRO A 317 -11.48 4.63 -34.18
C PRO A 317 -12.29 5.87 -33.81
N ILE A 318 -12.05 6.99 -34.50
CA ILE A 318 -12.74 8.28 -34.31
C ILE A 318 -13.28 8.86 -35.62
N ALA A 319 -14.21 9.81 -35.54
CA ALA A 319 -14.87 10.41 -36.70
C ALA A 319 -13.92 11.20 -37.63
N SER A 320 -12.77 11.69 -37.13
CA SER A 320 -11.81 12.49 -37.90
C SER A 320 -10.70 11.66 -38.59
N GLU A 321 -10.77 10.32 -38.53
CA GLU A 321 -9.80 9.41 -39.18
C GLU A 321 -10.30 8.87 -40.54
N ASN A 322 -11.40 9.42 -41.07
CA ASN A 322 -11.93 9.15 -42.42
C ASN A 322 -11.77 10.35 -43.36
#